data_AF-A0A8J8A6S8-F1
#
_entry.id   AF-A0A8J8A6S8-F1
#
_cell.length_a   1.000
_cell.length_b   1.000
_cell.length_c   1.000
_cell.angle_alpha   90.00
_cell.angle_beta   90.00
_cell.angle_gamma   90.00
#
_symmetry.space_group_name_H-M   'P 1'
#
loop_
_entity.id
_entity.type
_entity.pdbx_description
1 polymer ?
#
loop_
_entity_poly.entity_id
_entity_poly.type
_entity_poly.pdbx_seq_one_letter_code
_entity_poly.pdbx_strand_id
1 'polypeptide(L)'
;MEMEYEIVLYDHFHVKAEIYPHGGGLGIFVVFGNLWKEDVTPNIEIWLPFTGFVEYYEPREGGVATRVIVGPLYHFSNLRYNSENKQWEQINGFHGLITPGKFLGVQFFSKISLEHAERMKEIAEKEGVVTLVINLQFSALYNQGKLGQKTHNYALSFQFQLSKKTLEEWMAQWSGIYAYYAGLPKSVPQEVLHDYIEALKAYNVGAYRAAVVMARRALQQAVEDKGASKKRRLHEQINELFEKGLLDKATKSLADGVRHFGNYGAHPQEDLLSQVTKDDARLTIEILKRILAKLYGSP
;
A
#
# COMPACT_ATOMS: atom_id res chain seq x y z
N MET A 1 3.56 5.71 14.89
CA MET A 1 3.01 5.20 16.16
C MET A 1 2.50 3.80 15.90
N GLU A 2 3.08 2.80 16.58
CA GLU A 2 2.64 1.40 16.52
C GLU A 2 1.42 1.24 17.43
N MET A 3 0.47 0.38 17.06
CA MET A 3 -0.72 0.08 17.85
C MET A 3 -0.81 -1.41 18.10
N GLU A 4 -1.21 -1.81 19.31
CA GLU A 4 -1.26 -3.21 19.74
C GLU A 4 -2.65 -3.62 20.24
N TYR A 5 -2.99 -4.89 20.03
CA TYR A 5 -4.20 -5.54 20.55
C TYR A 5 -3.89 -6.99 20.93
N GLU A 6 -4.32 -7.44 22.11
CA GLU A 6 -4.06 -8.80 22.61
C GLU A 6 -5.36 -9.57 22.86
N ILE A 7 -5.35 -10.85 22.51
CA ILE A 7 -6.38 -11.83 22.83
C ILE A 7 -5.73 -12.96 23.63
N VAL A 8 -6.32 -13.31 24.78
CA VAL A 8 -5.87 -14.42 25.64
C VAL A 8 -6.83 -15.59 25.52
N LEU A 9 -6.30 -16.77 25.18
CA LEU A 9 -7.03 -18.02 25.03
C LEU A 9 -6.52 -19.03 26.07
N TYR A 10 -7.44 -19.74 26.73
CA TYR A 10 -7.13 -20.76 27.74
C TYR A 10 -6.19 -20.28 28.87
N ASP A 11 -6.15 -18.98 29.16
CA ASP A 11 -5.30 -18.30 30.14
C ASP A 11 -3.77 -18.41 29.92
N HIS A 12 -3.31 -19.00 28.81
CA HIS A 12 -1.88 -19.18 28.55
C HIS A 12 -1.47 -18.91 27.10
N PHE A 13 -2.42 -19.01 26.15
CA PHE A 13 -2.15 -18.77 24.74
C PHE A 13 -2.52 -17.34 24.37
N HIS A 14 -1.49 -16.49 24.30
CA HIS A 14 -1.61 -15.08 23.98
C HIS A 14 -1.41 -14.88 22.48
N VAL A 15 -2.34 -14.16 21.83
CA VAL A 15 -2.20 -13.75 20.44
C VAL A 15 -2.26 -12.23 20.40
N LYS A 16 -1.12 -11.61 20.14
CA LYS A 16 -0.97 -10.16 20.08
C LYS A 16 -0.75 -9.72 18.64
N ALA A 17 -1.50 -8.73 18.17
CA ALA A 17 -1.32 -8.12 16.87
C ALA A 17 -0.85 -6.68 17.04
N GLU A 18 0.19 -6.31 16.28
CA GLU A 18 0.72 -4.96 16.17
C GLU A 18 0.58 -4.49 14.73
N ILE A 19 0.20 -3.22 14.54
CA ILE A 19 0.05 -2.63 13.21
C ILE A 19 0.85 -1.33 13.05
N TYR A 20 1.39 -1.15 11.86
CA TYR A 20 2.22 0.01 11.52
C TYR A 20 2.19 0.29 10.01
N PRO A 21 2.42 1.55 9.58
CA PRO A 21 2.51 1.87 8.17
C PRO A 21 3.79 1.26 7.59
N HIS A 22 3.68 0.55 6.47
CA HIS A 22 4.83 -0.08 5.83
C HIS A 22 4.65 -0.10 4.31
N GLY A 23 5.60 0.48 3.57
CA GLY A 23 5.51 0.59 2.12
C GLY A 23 4.19 1.23 1.66
N GLY A 24 3.48 0.60 0.73
CA GLY A 24 2.18 1.05 0.23
C GLY A 24 0.96 0.49 0.99
N GLY A 25 1.11 0.13 2.27
CA GLY A 25 0.03 -0.46 3.04
C GLY A 25 0.36 -0.70 4.51
N LEU A 26 -0.28 -1.70 5.10
CA LEU A 26 -0.17 -2.02 6.52
C LEU A 26 0.81 -3.17 6.74
N GLY A 27 1.86 -2.91 7.52
CA GLY A 27 2.65 -3.96 8.16
C GLY A 27 1.90 -4.42 9.42
N ILE A 28 1.78 -5.72 9.58
CA ILE A 28 1.08 -6.35 10.70
C ILE A 28 2.01 -7.40 11.29
N PHE A 29 2.33 -7.30 12.57
CA PHE A 29 3.14 -8.28 13.27
C PHE A 29 2.28 -9.01 14.29
N VAL A 30 2.17 -10.34 14.16
CA VAL A 30 1.39 -11.17 15.09
C VAL A 30 2.35 -12.02 15.90
N VAL A 31 2.25 -11.91 17.22
CA VAL A 31 2.98 -12.71 18.18
C VAL A 31 2.04 -13.74 18.80
N PHE A 32 2.39 -15.01 18.63
CA PHE A 32 1.81 -16.15 19.32
C PHE A 32 2.69 -16.47 20.53
N GLY A 33 2.19 -16.27 21.74
CA GLY A 33 2.89 -16.55 23.00
C GLY A 33 2.24 -17.70 23.76
N ASN A 34 3.06 -18.59 24.32
CA ASN A 34 2.60 -19.66 25.19
C ASN A 34 3.17 -19.43 26.60
N LEU A 35 2.47 -18.67 27.44
CA LEU A 35 2.98 -18.29 28.77
C LEU A 35 2.91 -19.44 29.77
N TRP A 36 3.83 -19.45 30.73
CA TRP A 36 3.83 -20.44 31.80
C TRP A 36 2.61 -20.26 32.72
N LYS A 37 1.94 -21.36 33.02
CA LYS A 37 0.98 -21.51 34.11
C LYS A 37 1.54 -22.54 35.09
N GLU A 38 1.31 -22.33 36.38
CA GLU A 38 1.87 -23.12 37.49
C GLU A 38 1.52 -24.63 37.40
N ASP A 39 0.52 -25.00 36.59
CA ASP A 39 0.18 -26.37 36.17
C ASP A 39 0.43 -26.59 34.66
N VAL A 40 1.01 -27.76 34.32
CA VAL A 40 1.46 -28.23 32.99
C VAL A 40 0.90 -27.45 31.79
N THR A 41 1.60 -26.38 31.39
CA THR A 41 1.29 -25.66 30.16
C THR A 41 1.57 -26.57 28.95
N PRO A 42 0.60 -26.77 28.03
CA PRO A 42 0.78 -27.66 26.89
C PRO A 42 1.67 -27.02 25.81
N ASN A 43 2.32 -27.85 25.00
CA ASN A 43 2.91 -27.37 23.75
C ASN A 43 1.79 -27.01 22.77
N ILE A 44 1.96 -25.89 22.07
CA ILE A 44 1.08 -25.44 20.99
C ILE A 44 1.88 -25.48 19.70
N GLU A 45 1.33 -26.03 18.62
CA GLU A 45 1.92 -25.92 17.30
C GLU A 45 0.97 -25.19 16.36
N ILE A 46 1.38 -24.01 15.87
CA ILE A 46 0.63 -23.24 14.87
C ILE A 46 0.81 -23.89 13.51
N TRP A 47 -0.25 -24.01 12.72
CA TRP A 47 -0.21 -24.62 11.39
C TRP A 47 -0.57 -23.62 10.29
N LEU A 48 0.06 -23.79 9.13
CA LEU A 48 -0.31 -23.13 7.89
C LEU A 48 -1.53 -23.81 7.23
N PRO A 49 -2.29 -23.11 6.37
CA PRO A 49 -2.11 -21.71 5.97
C PRO A 49 -2.67 -20.72 7.00
N PHE A 50 -2.13 -19.51 6.99
CA PHE A 50 -2.83 -18.34 7.53
C PHE A 50 -3.77 -17.77 6.46
N THR A 51 -5.00 -17.46 6.83
CA THR A 51 -5.94 -16.73 5.98
C THR A 51 -6.49 -15.54 6.72
N GLY A 52 -6.91 -14.50 5.99
CA GLY A 52 -7.41 -13.30 6.65
C GLY A 52 -7.53 -12.10 5.72
N PHE A 53 -8.10 -11.04 6.26
CA PHE A 53 -8.31 -9.78 5.55
C PHE A 53 -8.38 -8.61 6.52
N VAL A 54 -8.19 -7.42 5.97
CA VAL A 54 -8.36 -6.14 6.66
C VAL A 54 -9.71 -5.54 6.25
N GLU A 55 -10.45 -5.01 7.21
CA GLU A 55 -11.67 -4.24 6.97
C GLU A 55 -11.71 -2.99 7.86
N TYR A 56 -12.54 -2.01 7.54
CA TYR A 56 -12.88 -0.92 8.46
C TYR A 56 -14.39 -0.73 8.55
N TYR A 57 -14.82 -0.06 9.62
CA TYR A 57 -16.22 0.26 9.85
C TYR A 57 -16.55 1.66 9.31
N GLU A 58 -17.57 1.72 8.46
CA GLU A 58 -18.11 2.93 7.88
C GLU A 58 -19.47 3.25 8.52
N PRO A 59 -19.59 4.34 9.29
CA PRO A 59 -20.84 4.73 9.93
C PRO A 59 -21.94 5.05 8.92
N ARG A 60 -23.19 4.70 9.28
CA ARG A 60 -24.39 5.07 8.52
C ARG A 60 -25.31 5.91 9.39
N GLU A 61 -25.98 6.89 8.78
CA GLU A 61 -27.00 7.66 9.48
C GLU A 61 -28.16 6.75 9.92
N GLY A 62 -28.45 6.75 11.23
CA GLY A 62 -29.58 6.04 11.82
C GLY A 62 -29.48 4.51 11.88
N GLY A 63 -28.28 3.91 11.73
CA GLY A 63 -28.15 2.45 11.68
C GLY A 63 -26.79 1.87 12.03
N VAL A 64 -26.63 0.56 11.75
CA VAL A 64 -25.40 -0.21 11.98
C VAL A 64 -24.33 0.17 10.95
N ALA A 65 -23.09 0.34 11.41
CA ALA A 65 -21.95 0.62 10.54
C ALA A 65 -21.77 -0.49 9.48
N THR A 66 -21.42 -0.10 8.26
CA THR A 66 -21.06 -1.02 7.18
C THR A 66 -19.63 -1.49 7.36
N ARG A 67 -19.35 -2.76 7.06
CA ARG A 67 -18.00 -3.30 7.03
C ARG A 67 -17.47 -3.22 5.61
N VAL A 68 -16.35 -2.55 5.42
CA VAL A 68 -15.71 -2.37 4.12
C VAL A 68 -14.41 -3.16 4.11
N ILE A 69 -14.35 -4.21 3.27
CA ILE A 69 -13.13 -5.01 3.09
C ILE A 69 -12.11 -4.19 2.30
N VAL A 70 -10.90 -4.10 2.83
CA VAL A 70 -9.77 -3.42 2.19
C VAL A 70 -8.97 -4.39 1.32
N GLY A 71 -8.63 -5.56 1.86
CA GLY A 71 -7.82 -6.54 1.15
C GLY A 71 -7.37 -7.71 2.02
N PRO A 72 -6.79 -8.76 1.40
CA PRO A 72 -6.33 -9.94 2.11
C PRO A 72 -5.06 -9.67 2.93
N LEU A 73 -4.74 -10.60 3.82
CA LEU A 73 -3.45 -10.68 4.52
C LEU A 73 -2.46 -11.56 3.74
N TYR A 74 -1.25 -11.05 3.52
CA TYR A 74 -0.14 -11.79 2.94
C TYR A 74 0.93 -12.02 3.99
N HIS A 75 1.12 -13.26 4.41
CA HIS A 75 2.24 -13.65 5.27
C HIS A 75 3.55 -13.69 4.47
N PHE A 76 4.64 -13.14 5.02
CA PHE A 76 5.93 -13.10 4.33
C PHE A 76 7.16 -13.39 5.21
N SER A 77 7.01 -13.54 6.53
CA SER A 77 8.13 -13.91 7.39
C SER A 77 7.70 -14.60 8.69
N ASN A 78 8.61 -15.43 9.18
CA ASN A 78 8.50 -16.19 10.41
C ASN A 78 9.73 -15.90 11.30
N LEU A 79 9.45 -15.45 12.52
CA LEU A 79 10.44 -14.98 13.49
C LEU A 79 10.30 -15.76 14.80
N ARG A 80 11.41 -16.02 15.48
CA ARG A 80 11.42 -16.59 16.84
C ARG A 80 12.06 -15.61 17.81
N TYR A 81 11.46 -15.46 18.99
CA TYR A 81 12.05 -14.62 20.03
C TYR A 81 13.18 -15.38 20.75
N ASN A 82 14.38 -14.81 20.72
CA ASN A 82 15.53 -15.30 21.46
C ASN A 82 15.60 -14.58 22.83
N SER A 83 15.39 -15.35 23.90
CA SER A 83 15.36 -14.84 25.26
C SER A 83 16.73 -14.43 25.81
N GLU A 84 17.83 -14.96 25.27
CA GLU A 84 19.19 -14.68 25.74
C GLU A 84 19.65 -13.28 25.31
N ASN A 85 19.42 -12.92 24.05
CA ASN A 85 19.79 -11.63 23.49
C ASN A 85 18.62 -10.63 23.41
N LYS A 86 17.39 -11.06 23.76
CA LYS A 86 16.15 -10.27 23.69
C LYS A 86 15.84 -9.73 22.29
N GLN A 87 16.10 -10.52 21.26
CA GLN A 87 15.87 -10.13 19.85
C GLN A 87 14.99 -11.14 19.10
N TRP A 88 14.38 -10.66 18.01
CA TRP A 88 13.66 -11.50 17.05
C TRP A 88 14.63 -12.00 15.96
N GLU A 89 14.62 -13.30 15.71
CA GLU A 89 15.50 -13.94 14.73
C GLU A 89 14.67 -14.63 13.64
N GLN A 90 15.09 -14.45 12.38
CA GLN A 90 14.45 -15.13 11.25
C GLN A 90 14.82 -16.61 11.25
N ILE A 91 13.82 -17.47 11.07
CA ILE A 91 13.99 -18.93 11.05
C ILE A 91 13.71 -19.50 9.66
N ASN A 92 14.54 -20.44 9.21
CA ASN A 92 14.35 -21.12 7.93
C ASN A 92 13.18 -22.09 8.01
N GLY A 93 12.16 -21.86 7.18
CA GLY A 93 10.94 -22.67 7.15
C GLY A 93 10.03 -22.44 8.36
N PHE A 94 8.73 -22.62 8.16
CA PHE A 94 7.75 -22.37 9.21
C PHE A 94 7.77 -23.49 10.26
N HIS A 95 8.26 -23.19 11.46
CA HIS A 95 8.21 -24.09 12.61
C HIS A 95 7.26 -23.52 13.68
N GLY A 96 6.04 -24.05 13.69
CA GLY A 96 4.94 -23.54 14.49
C GLY A 96 4.96 -23.89 15.97
N LEU A 97 5.89 -24.74 16.43
CA LEU A 97 5.93 -25.20 17.82
C LEU A 97 6.32 -24.06 18.77
N ILE A 98 5.49 -23.87 19.78
CA ILE A 98 5.62 -22.91 20.86
C ILE A 98 5.53 -23.70 22.17
N THR A 99 6.69 -24.05 22.72
CA THR A 99 6.77 -24.64 24.06
C THR A 99 6.46 -23.58 25.12
N PRO A 100 6.12 -23.97 26.35
CA PRO A 100 5.86 -23.01 27.42
C PRO A 100 7.01 -22.01 27.62
N GLY A 101 6.65 -20.74 27.79
CA GLY A 101 7.56 -19.59 27.86
C GLY A 101 8.13 -19.11 26.53
N LYS A 102 7.73 -19.69 25.39
CA LYS A 102 8.22 -19.29 24.06
C LYS A 102 7.20 -18.49 23.26
N PHE A 103 7.71 -17.85 22.22
CA PHE A 103 6.96 -16.96 21.34
C PHE A 103 7.33 -17.22 19.88
N LEU A 104 6.33 -17.14 19.00
CA LEU A 104 6.47 -17.19 17.55
C LEU A 104 5.90 -15.88 16.97
N GLY A 105 6.73 -15.16 16.22
CA GLY A 105 6.35 -13.94 15.53
C GLY A 105 6.11 -14.22 14.05
N VAL A 106 5.07 -13.61 13.49
CA VAL A 106 4.68 -13.79 12.09
C VAL A 106 4.36 -12.42 11.50
N GLN A 107 5.02 -12.05 10.39
CA GLN A 107 4.73 -10.77 9.72
C GLN A 107 3.77 -10.98 8.55
N PHE A 108 2.81 -10.07 8.47
CA PHE A 108 1.83 -9.96 7.41
C PHE A 108 1.86 -8.58 6.80
N PHE A 109 1.47 -8.51 5.53
CA PHE A 109 1.26 -7.27 4.80
C PHE A 109 -0.16 -7.26 4.24
N SER A 110 -0.80 -6.10 4.28
CA SER A 110 -2.01 -5.85 3.50
C SER A 110 -1.89 -4.52 2.78
N LYS A 111 -2.23 -4.50 1.48
CA LYS A 111 -2.20 -3.28 0.70
C LYS A 111 -3.39 -2.40 1.08
N ILE A 112 -3.12 -1.13 1.39
CA ILE A 112 -4.17 -0.14 1.61
C ILE A 112 -4.16 0.79 0.40
N SER A 113 -5.25 0.80 -0.37
CA SER A 113 -5.38 1.75 -1.48
C SER A 113 -5.54 3.17 -0.96
N LEU A 114 -5.18 4.16 -1.78
CA LEU A 114 -5.41 5.56 -1.42
C LEU A 114 -6.89 5.86 -1.19
N GLU A 115 -7.78 5.27 -1.99
CA GLU A 115 -9.23 5.39 -1.83
C GLU A 115 -9.68 4.95 -0.43
N HIS A 116 -9.22 3.78 0.04
CA HIS A 116 -9.52 3.34 1.41
C HIS A 116 -8.88 4.25 2.45
N ALA A 117 -7.65 4.72 2.23
CA ALA A 117 -6.96 5.60 3.16
C ALA A 117 -7.66 6.96 3.32
N GLU A 118 -8.05 7.59 2.20
CA GLU A 118 -8.81 8.83 2.18
C GLU A 118 -10.18 8.63 2.82
N ARG A 119 -10.87 7.54 2.50
CA ARG A 119 -12.17 7.26 3.09
C ARG A 119 -12.10 7.05 4.60
N MET A 120 -11.13 6.29 5.09
CA MET A 120 -10.87 6.12 6.51
C MET A 120 -10.56 7.45 7.19
N LYS A 121 -9.81 8.35 6.53
CA LYS A 121 -9.50 9.69 7.04
C LYS A 121 -10.75 10.56 7.14
N GLU A 122 -11.61 10.57 6.13
CA GLU A 122 -12.89 11.30 6.16
C GLU A 122 -13.78 10.82 7.31
N ILE A 123 -13.86 9.51 7.54
CA ILE A 123 -14.61 8.94 8.66
C ILE A 123 -14.01 9.43 9.98
N ALA A 124 -12.69 9.31 10.16
CA ALA A 124 -12.04 9.76 11.38
C ALA A 124 -12.14 11.29 11.60
N GLU A 125 -12.27 12.08 10.55
CA GLU A 125 -12.52 13.52 10.63
C GLU A 125 -13.93 13.83 11.15
N LYS A 126 -14.94 13.10 10.67
CA LYS A 126 -16.34 13.29 11.08
C LYS A 126 -16.62 12.70 12.47
N GLU A 127 -16.05 11.53 12.77
CA GLU A 127 -16.43 10.68 13.89
C GLU A 127 -15.35 10.63 14.99
N GLY A 128 -14.22 11.32 14.79
CA GLY A 128 -13.05 11.35 15.67
C GLY A 128 -12.09 10.18 15.45
N VAL A 129 -12.62 8.99 15.16
CA VAL A 129 -11.84 7.78 14.85
C VAL A 129 -12.52 6.92 13.79
N VAL A 130 -11.75 6.08 13.10
CA VAL A 130 -12.25 4.96 12.32
C VAL A 130 -11.74 3.65 12.93
N THR A 131 -12.62 2.65 13.01
CA THR A 131 -12.24 1.31 13.48
C THR A 131 -11.71 0.48 12.32
N LEU A 132 -10.43 0.12 12.36
CA LEU A 132 -9.79 -0.84 11.46
C LEU A 132 -9.73 -2.20 12.15
N VAL A 133 -10.04 -3.26 11.41
CA VAL A 133 -10.12 -4.62 11.93
C VAL A 133 -9.24 -5.54 11.10
N ILE A 134 -8.35 -6.27 11.80
CA ILE A 134 -7.56 -7.36 11.22
C ILE A 134 -8.26 -8.67 11.55
N ASN A 135 -8.75 -9.37 10.54
CA ASN A 135 -9.36 -10.69 10.70
C ASN A 135 -8.33 -11.76 10.32
N LEU A 136 -7.95 -12.60 11.28
CA LEU A 136 -6.95 -13.66 11.12
C LEU A 136 -7.57 -15.03 11.43
N GLN A 137 -7.35 -15.98 10.53
CA GLN A 137 -7.72 -17.37 10.68
C GLN A 137 -6.49 -18.25 10.61
N PHE A 138 -6.42 -19.22 11.52
CA PHE A 138 -5.32 -20.17 11.62
C PHE A 138 -5.73 -21.42 12.39
N SER A 139 -4.92 -22.47 12.27
CA SER A 139 -5.09 -23.71 13.02
C SER A 139 -3.98 -23.85 14.05
N ALA A 140 -4.28 -24.40 15.22
CA ALA A 140 -3.27 -24.76 16.21
C ALA A 140 -3.54 -26.14 16.82
N LEU A 141 -2.48 -26.96 16.92
CA LEU A 141 -2.48 -28.25 17.59
C LEU A 141 -2.07 -28.05 19.05
N TYR A 142 -2.98 -28.35 19.98
CA TYR A 142 -2.72 -28.36 21.42
C TYR A 142 -2.22 -29.72 21.88
N ASN A 143 -1.43 -29.74 22.95
CA ASN A 143 -0.80 -30.94 23.49
C ASN A 143 0.09 -31.66 22.46
N GLN A 144 0.75 -30.88 21.59
CA GLN A 144 1.58 -31.44 20.52
C GLN A 144 2.60 -32.44 21.07
N GLY A 145 2.66 -33.63 20.43
CA GLY A 145 3.58 -34.71 20.81
C GLY A 145 3.15 -35.53 22.02
N LYS A 146 1.93 -35.31 22.56
CA LYS A 146 1.37 -36.07 23.69
C LYS A 146 0.09 -36.80 23.30
N LEU A 147 -0.25 -37.86 24.04
CA LEU A 147 -1.55 -38.53 23.93
C LEU A 147 -2.66 -37.52 24.28
N GLY A 148 -3.69 -37.41 23.43
CA GLY A 148 -4.77 -36.43 23.61
C GLY A 148 -4.54 -35.07 22.91
N GLN A 149 -3.59 -34.99 21.99
CA GLN A 149 -3.43 -33.80 21.13
C GLN A 149 -4.70 -33.49 20.33
N LYS A 150 -5.02 -32.20 20.17
CA LYS A 150 -6.25 -31.76 19.50
C LYS A 150 -6.01 -30.49 18.68
N THR A 151 -6.49 -30.50 17.44
CA THR A 151 -6.44 -29.32 16.56
C THR A 151 -7.64 -28.42 16.81
N HIS A 152 -7.39 -27.12 16.88
CA HIS A 152 -8.37 -26.06 17.02
C HIS A 152 -8.24 -25.09 15.84
N ASN A 153 -9.38 -24.65 15.31
CA ASN A 153 -9.44 -23.60 14.30
C ASN A 153 -9.84 -22.29 14.98
N TYR A 154 -9.10 -21.22 14.70
CA TYR A 154 -9.35 -19.90 15.26
C TYR A 154 -9.74 -18.93 14.14
N ALA A 155 -10.65 -18.02 14.48
CA ALA A 155 -10.99 -16.84 13.69
C ALA A 155 -11.01 -15.64 14.65
N LEU A 156 -9.91 -14.89 14.68
CA LEU A 156 -9.69 -13.79 15.60
C LEU A 156 -9.82 -12.45 14.86
N SER A 157 -10.38 -11.45 15.56
CA SER A 157 -10.53 -10.08 15.06
C SER A 157 -9.83 -9.11 16.00
N PHE A 158 -8.86 -8.37 15.50
CA PHE A 158 -8.11 -7.36 16.25
C PHE A 158 -8.59 -5.97 15.81
N GLN A 159 -9.11 -5.16 16.74
CA GLN A 159 -9.71 -3.86 16.43
C GLN A 159 -8.81 -2.71 16.87
N PHE A 160 -8.58 -1.76 15.96
CA PHE A 160 -7.72 -0.61 16.17
C PHE A 160 -8.49 0.68 15.85
N GLN A 161 -8.47 1.63 16.79
CA GLN A 161 -9.12 2.93 16.61
C GLN A 161 -8.10 3.92 16.07
N LEU A 162 -8.27 4.33 14.81
CA LEU A 162 -7.35 5.23 14.12
C LEU A 162 -7.91 6.65 14.13
N SER A 163 -7.15 7.58 14.71
CA SER A 163 -7.48 9.02 14.63
C SER A 163 -7.13 9.59 13.25
N LYS A 164 -7.73 10.74 12.91
CA LYS A 164 -7.34 11.53 11.73
C LYS A 164 -5.82 11.78 11.69
N LYS A 165 -5.22 12.16 12.81
CA LYS A 165 -3.78 12.44 12.92
C LYS A 165 -2.95 11.20 12.60
N THR A 166 -3.32 10.04 13.17
CA THR A 166 -2.63 8.77 12.91
C THR A 166 -2.70 8.41 11.42
N LEU A 167 -3.88 8.56 10.81
CA LEU A 167 -4.06 8.32 9.39
C LEU A 167 -3.24 9.29 8.55
N GLU A 168 -3.15 10.57 8.90
CA GLU A 168 -2.30 11.53 8.20
C GLU A 168 -0.81 11.16 8.27
N GLU A 169 -0.32 10.72 9.43
CA GLU A 169 1.06 10.24 9.61
C GLU A 169 1.34 8.97 8.80
N TRP A 170 0.39 8.03 8.79
CA TRP A 170 0.52 6.76 8.06
C TRP A 170 0.40 6.96 6.57
N MET A 171 -0.59 7.75 6.16
CA MET A 171 -0.72 8.24 4.79
C MET A 171 0.53 8.98 4.38
N ALA A 172 1.21 9.75 5.24
CA ALA A 172 2.47 10.39 4.87
C ALA A 172 3.55 9.37 4.47
N GLN A 173 3.64 8.25 5.17
CA GLN A 173 4.59 7.16 4.91
C GLN A 173 4.20 6.30 3.72
N TRP A 174 2.91 5.93 3.61
CA TRP A 174 2.34 5.39 2.38
C TRP A 174 2.60 6.36 1.23
N SER A 175 2.56 7.66 1.52
CA SER A 175 2.80 8.76 0.60
C SER A 175 4.26 9.09 0.34
N GLY A 176 5.26 8.42 0.92
CA GLY A 176 6.59 8.44 0.31
C GLY A 176 6.52 7.97 -1.16
N ILE A 177 5.54 7.10 -1.44
CA ILE A 177 5.13 6.61 -2.75
C ILE A 177 3.98 7.47 -3.33
N TYR A 178 2.98 7.87 -2.51
CA TYR A 178 1.79 8.68 -2.89
C TYR A 178 1.91 10.22 -2.95
N ALA A 179 2.90 10.88 -2.34
CA ALA A 179 3.08 12.35 -2.35
C ALA A 179 3.51 12.84 -3.74
N TYR A 180 4.00 11.90 -4.54
CA TYR A 180 4.08 12.07 -5.97
C TYR A 180 2.71 12.31 -6.62
N TYR A 181 1.65 11.64 -6.17
CA TYR A 181 0.31 11.59 -6.78
C TYR A 181 -0.57 12.83 -6.52
N ALA A 182 -0.57 13.41 -5.32
CA ALA A 182 -1.70 14.21 -4.82
C ALA A 182 -1.59 15.74 -5.01
N GLY A 183 -1.05 16.22 -6.12
CA GLY A 183 -0.91 17.67 -6.38
C GLY A 183 -1.64 18.20 -7.62
N LEU A 184 -2.47 17.37 -8.25
CA LEU A 184 -3.11 17.76 -9.51
C LEU A 184 -4.46 18.45 -9.26
N PRO A 185 -4.78 19.51 -10.02
CA PRO A 185 -6.09 20.17 -9.97
C PRO A 185 -7.24 19.18 -10.22
N LYS A 186 -8.37 19.34 -9.53
CA LYS A 186 -9.58 18.50 -9.70
C LYS A 186 -10.18 18.56 -11.11
N SER A 187 -9.81 19.57 -11.88
CA SER A 187 -10.20 19.80 -13.28
C SER A 187 -9.44 18.91 -14.28
N VAL A 188 -8.45 18.13 -13.85
CA VAL A 188 -7.78 17.15 -14.72
C VAL A 188 -8.78 16.05 -15.13
N PRO A 189 -8.95 15.77 -16.44
CA PRO A 189 -9.82 14.70 -16.92
C PRO A 189 -9.41 13.33 -16.38
N GLN A 190 -10.40 12.48 -16.12
CA GLN A 190 -10.17 11.15 -15.55
C GLN A 190 -9.22 10.29 -16.40
N GLU A 191 -9.31 10.34 -17.73
CA GLU A 191 -8.44 9.54 -18.60
C GLU A 191 -6.96 9.95 -18.51
N VAL A 192 -6.70 11.27 -18.36
CA VAL A 192 -5.35 11.81 -18.11
C VAL A 192 -4.85 11.38 -16.73
N LEU A 193 -5.73 11.47 -15.73
CA LEU A 193 -5.42 11.09 -14.36
C LEU A 193 -5.09 9.59 -14.24
N HIS A 194 -5.84 8.73 -14.94
CA HIS A 194 -5.60 7.29 -14.96
C HIS A 194 -4.21 6.94 -15.50
N ASP A 195 -3.83 7.51 -16.64
CA ASP A 195 -2.49 7.27 -17.21
C ASP A 195 -1.37 7.82 -16.31
N TYR A 196 -1.59 8.98 -15.69
CA TYR A 196 -0.66 9.54 -14.70
C TYR A 196 -0.49 8.63 -13.48
N ILE A 197 -1.59 8.09 -12.96
CA ILE A 197 -1.59 7.12 -11.86
C ILE A 197 -0.88 5.83 -12.27
N GLU A 198 -1.07 5.36 -13.51
CA GLU A 198 -0.42 4.16 -14.02
C GLU A 198 1.08 4.36 -14.20
N ALA A 199 1.51 5.52 -14.70
CA ALA A 199 2.92 5.91 -14.74
C ALA A 199 3.57 5.78 -13.37
N LEU A 200 2.86 6.20 -12.34
CA LEU A 200 3.35 6.11 -10.97
C LEU A 200 3.34 4.70 -10.41
N LYS A 201 2.28 3.93 -10.67
CA LYS A 201 2.24 2.52 -10.28
C LYS A 201 3.43 1.77 -10.88
N ALA A 202 3.72 1.99 -12.16
CA ALA A 202 4.86 1.42 -12.85
C ALA A 202 6.21 1.85 -12.23
N TYR A 203 6.38 3.13 -11.91
CA TYR A 203 7.57 3.62 -11.21
C TYR A 203 7.79 2.90 -9.88
N ASN A 204 6.72 2.76 -9.10
CA ASN A 204 6.77 2.21 -7.74
C ASN A 204 7.10 0.72 -7.68
N VAL A 205 6.81 -0.04 -8.75
CA VAL A 205 7.20 -1.45 -8.87
C VAL A 205 8.54 -1.64 -9.61
N GLY A 206 9.27 -0.56 -9.88
CA GLY A 206 10.56 -0.61 -10.59
C GLY A 206 10.45 -0.75 -12.11
N ALA A 207 9.24 -0.65 -12.68
CA ALA A 207 9.00 -0.72 -14.11
C ALA A 207 9.18 0.66 -14.78
N TYR A 208 10.40 1.21 -14.71
CA TYR A 208 10.72 2.59 -15.13
C TYR A 208 10.39 2.89 -16.59
N ARG A 209 10.57 1.90 -17.47
CA ARG A 209 10.19 1.95 -18.88
C ARG A 209 8.69 2.20 -19.06
N ALA A 210 7.86 1.39 -18.39
CA ALA A 210 6.41 1.54 -18.43
C ALA A 210 5.96 2.87 -17.82
N ALA A 211 6.65 3.31 -16.76
CA ALA A 211 6.38 4.58 -16.12
C ALA A 211 6.49 5.77 -17.08
N VAL A 212 7.57 5.83 -17.86
CA VAL A 212 7.83 6.87 -18.86
C VAL A 212 6.84 6.80 -20.02
N VAL A 213 6.47 5.60 -20.48
CA VAL A 213 5.48 5.41 -21.55
C VAL A 213 4.10 5.93 -21.13
N MET A 214 3.65 5.58 -19.92
CA MET A 214 2.37 6.06 -19.40
C MET A 214 2.39 7.57 -19.13
N ALA A 215 3.53 8.13 -18.70
CA ALA A 215 3.66 9.57 -18.56
C ALA A 215 3.52 10.32 -19.90
N ARG A 216 4.12 9.81 -20.99
CA ARG A 216 3.94 10.37 -22.33
C ARG A 216 2.49 10.27 -22.79
N ARG A 217 1.83 9.14 -22.52
CA ARG A 217 0.43 8.92 -22.88
C ARG A 217 -0.49 9.91 -22.16
N ALA A 218 -0.29 10.12 -20.85
CA ALA A 218 -0.98 11.14 -20.06
C ALA A 218 -0.76 12.55 -20.62
N LEU A 219 0.47 12.92 -21.01
CA LEU A 219 0.76 14.22 -21.64
C LEU A 219 -0.02 14.39 -22.95
N GLN A 220 -0.03 13.36 -23.80
CA GLN A 220 -0.73 13.40 -25.09
C GLN A 220 -2.23 13.61 -24.89
N GLN A 221 -2.85 12.86 -23.99
CA GLN A 221 -4.26 13.05 -23.66
C GLN A 221 -4.53 14.45 -23.12
N ALA A 222 -3.64 14.98 -22.27
CA ALA A 222 -3.80 16.31 -21.71
C ALA A 222 -3.73 17.43 -22.76
N VAL A 223 -2.82 17.33 -23.73
CA VAL A 223 -2.75 18.36 -24.79
C VAL A 223 -3.94 18.25 -25.77
N GLU A 224 -4.44 17.04 -26.02
CA GLU A 224 -5.65 16.83 -26.83
C GLU A 224 -6.90 17.38 -26.14
N ASP A 225 -7.04 17.19 -24.82
CA ASP A 225 -8.13 17.78 -24.02
C ASP A 225 -8.11 19.31 -24.10
N LYS A 226 -6.92 19.92 -24.08
CA LYS A 226 -6.72 21.36 -24.27
C LYS A 226 -6.83 21.83 -25.71
N GLY A 227 -7.33 20.98 -26.60
CA GLY A 227 -7.72 21.35 -27.96
C GLY A 227 -6.63 21.17 -29.01
N ALA A 228 -5.58 20.38 -28.75
CA ALA A 228 -4.66 19.96 -29.81
C ALA A 228 -5.33 19.01 -30.82
N SER A 229 -4.84 19.03 -32.05
CA SER A 229 -5.35 18.14 -33.11
C SER A 229 -5.00 16.67 -32.85
N LYS A 230 -6.01 15.82 -32.63
CA LYS A 230 -5.85 14.38 -32.32
C LYS A 230 -5.14 13.54 -33.41
N LYS A 231 -5.14 14.01 -34.66
CA LYS A 231 -4.51 13.29 -35.80
C LYS A 231 -3.01 13.57 -35.96
N ARG A 232 -2.47 14.51 -35.17
CA ARG A 232 -1.07 14.94 -35.29
C ARG A 232 -0.17 14.22 -34.30
N ARG A 233 1.14 14.25 -34.57
CA ARG A 233 2.15 13.70 -33.65
C ARG A 233 2.26 14.59 -32.42
N LEU A 234 2.64 14.01 -31.27
CA LEU A 234 2.74 14.74 -30.00
C LEU A 234 3.59 16.02 -30.06
N HIS A 235 4.67 16.05 -30.86
CA HIS A 235 5.47 17.26 -31.01
C HIS A 235 4.69 18.42 -31.68
N GLU A 236 3.83 18.10 -32.65
CA GLU A 236 2.97 19.08 -33.33
C GLU A 236 1.87 19.56 -32.38
N GLN A 237 1.30 18.65 -31.59
CA GLN A 237 0.29 18.97 -30.58
C GLN A 237 0.84 19.92 -29.50
N ILE A 238 2.09 19.68 -29.04
CA ILE A 238 2.78 20.57 -28.10
C ILE A 238 3.01 21.96 -28.73
N ASN A 239 3.42 22.01 -30.01
CA ASN A 239 3.59 23.27 -30.73
C ASN A 239 2.27 24.04 -30.86
N GLU A 240 1.15 23.37 -31.15
CA GLU A 240 -0.17 24.02 -31.22
C GLU A 240 -0.56 24.69 -29.90
N LEU A 241 -0.35 24.02 -28.77
CA LEU A 241 -0.66 24.61 -27.45
C LEU A 241 0.24 25.80 -27.13
N PHE A 242 1.50 25.75 -27.54
CA PHE A 242 2.42 26.87 -27.42
C PHE A 242 1.97 28.07 -28.27
N GLU A 243 1.58 27.83 -29.52
CA GLU A 243 1.05 28.87 -30.42
C GLU A 243 -0.26 29.48 -29.91
N LYS A 244 -1.09 28.68 -29.23
CA LYS A 244 -2.31 29.14 -28.55
C LYS A 244 -2.06 29.87 -27.22
N GLY A 245 -0.81 29.98 -26.77
CA GLY A 245 -0.45 30.62 -25.50
C GLY A 245 -0.82 29.81 -24.24
N LEU A 246 -1.21 28.54 -24.39
CA LEU A 246 -1.53 27.65 -23.27
C LEU A 246 -0.27 27.05 -22.62
N LEU A 247 0.85 27.06 -23.34
CA LEU A 247 2.17 26.70 -22.84
C LEU A 247 3.12 27.88 -23.03
N ASP A 248 3.92 28.20 -22.01
CA ASP A 248 5.07 29.09 -22.21
C ASP A 248 6.29 28.31 -22.72
N LYS A 249 7.36 29.04 -23.07
CA LYS A 249 8.58 28.45 -23.63
C LYS A 249 9.20 27.39 -22.71
N ALA A 250 9.20 27.63 -21.40
CA ALA A 250 9.74 26.71 -20.41
C ALA A 250 8.91 25.41 -20.35
N THR A 251 7.58 25.53 -20.28
CA THR A 251 6.66 24.39 -20.20
C THR A 251 6.66 23.59 -21.50
N LYS A 252 6.78 24.25 -22.65
CA LYS A 252 6.97 23.60 -23.94
C LYS A 252 8.23 22.73 -23.94
N SER A 253 9.37 23.27 -23.51
CA SER A 253 10.63 22.54 -23.44
C SER A 253 10.54 21.32 -22.51
N LEU A 254 9.83 21.46 -21.40
CA LEU A 254 9.55 20.37 -20.47
C LEU A 254 8.68 19.28 -21.11
N ALA A 255 7.63 19.66 -21.83
CA ALA A 255 6.75 18.73 -22.54
C ALA A 255 7.50 17.96 -23.64
N ASP A 256 8.38 18.62 -24.37
CA ASP A 256 9.27 17.96 -25.32
C ASP A 256 10.19 16.94 -24.64
N GLY A 257 10.71 17.26 -23.46
CA GLY A 257 11.48 16.31 -22.63
C GLY A 257 10.71 15.04 -22.32
N VAL A 258 9.47 15.15 -21.80
CA VAL A 258 8.59 14.00 -21.53
C VAL A 258 8.30 13.20 -22.80
N ARG A 259 8.05 13.88 -23.93
CA ARG A 259 7.86 13.23 -25.24
C ARG A 259 9.09 12.43 -25.66
N HIS A 260 10.30 12.98 -25.48
CA HIS A 260 11.54 12.31 -25.84
C HIS A 260 11.74 11.02 -25.04
N PHE A 261 11.57 11.08 -23.71
CA PHE A 261 11.70 9.89 -22.87
C PHE A 261 10.70 8.79 -23.25
N GLY A 262 9.44 9.14 -23.56
CA GLY A 262 8.45 8.15 -23.96
C GLY A 262 8.54 7.67 -25.41
N ASN A 263 9.22 8.41 -26.29
CA ASN A 263 9.45 7.97 -27.67
C ASN A 263 10.43 6.80 -27.76
N TYR A 264 11.33 6.66 -26.78
CA TYR A 264 12.18 5.47 -26.66
C TYR A 264 11.33 4.19 -26.54
N GLY A 265 10.09 4.32 -26.03
CA GLY A 265 9.07 3.30 -25.80
C GLY A 265 8.59 2.46 -26.99
N ALA A 266 8.45 3.09 -28.15
CA ALA A 266 7.52 2.64 -29.19
C ALA A 266 8.21 2.14 -30.48
N HIS A 267 9.53 2.27 -30.58
CA HIS A 267 10.30 1.91 -31.77
C HIS A 267 11.55 1.10 -31.37
N PRO A 268 11.49 -0.25 -31.47
CA PRO A 268 12.58 -1.15 -31.06
C PRO A 268 13.94 -0.89 -31.76
N GLN A 269 13.94 -0.24 -32.92
CA GLN A 269 15.17 0.05 -33.68
C GLN A 269 15.93 1.29 -33.21
N GLU A 270 15.33 2.17 -32.40
CA GLU A 270 15.94 3.38 -31.81
C GLU A 270 15.99 3.30 -30.27
N ASP A 271 15.96 2.06 -29.73
CA ASP A 271 15.49 1.78 -28.38
C ASP A 271 16.51 2.09 -27.27
N LEU A 272 16.50 3.34 -26.82
CA LEU A 272 17.14 3.77 -25.57
C LEU A 272 16.29 3.48 -24.31
N LEU A 273 15.12 2.80 -24.39
CA LEU A 273 14.38 2.37 -23.17
C LEU A 273 15.26 1.53 -22.27
N SER A 274 16.16 0.75 -22.89
CA SER A 274 17.13 -0.07 -22.17
C SER A 274 17.97 0.74 -21.18
N GLN A 275 18.12 2.03 -21.44
CA GLN A 275 18.93 2.97 -20.67
C GLN A 275 18.12 3.85 -19.73
N VAL A 276 16.78 3.76 -19.73
CA VAL A 276 15.92 4.54 -18.80
C VAL A 276 16.24 4.14 -17.37
N THR A 277 16.79 5.09 -16.62
CA THR A 277 17.11 4.90 -15.21
C THR A 277 15.90 5.21 -14.32
N LYS A 278 16.02 4.85 -13.04
CA LYS A 278 15.09 5.28 -11.99
C LYS A 278 14.97 6.81 -11.95
N ASP A 279 16.08 7.53 -12.11
CA ASP A 279 16.08 8.99 -12.03
C ASP A 279 15.40 9.63 -13.25
N ASP A 280 15.55 9.07 -14.44
CA ASP A 280 14.85 9.54 -15.65
C ASP A 280 13.33 9.38 -15.51
N ALA A 281 12.88 8.22 -15.02
CA ALA A 281 11.46 7.95 -14.81
C ALA A 281 10.87 8.88 -13.74
N ARG A 282 11.60 9.12 -12.64
CA ARG A 282 11.20 10.11 -11.63
C ARG A 282 11.13 11.51 -12.26
N LEU A 283 12.19 11.97 -12.91
CA LEU A 283 12.18 13.30 -13.51
C LEU A 283 11.02 13.48 -14.50
N THR A 284 10.74 12.47 -15.32
CA THR A 284 9.65 12.49 -16.31
C THR A 284 8.29 12.69 -15.65
N ILE A 285 7.94 11.91 -14.62
CA ILE A 285 6.59 12.03 -14.03
C ILE A 285 6.48 13.32 -13.19
N GLU A 286 7.58 13.87 -12.66
CA GLU A 286 7.60 15.14 -11.92
C GLU A 286 7.34 16.31 -12.87
N ILE A 287 7.99 16.29 -14.03
CA ILE A 287 7.77 17.26 -15.09
C ILE A 287 6.33 17.19 -15.59
N LEU A 288 5.81 15.97 -15.84
CA LEU A 288 4.42 15.78 -16.22
C LEU A 288 3.46 16.38 -15.20
N LYS A 289 3.68 16.12 -13.89
CA LYS A 289 2.86 16.69 -12.82
C LYS A 289 2.81 18.22 -12.90
N ARG A 290 3.96 18.87 -13.13
CA ARG A 290 4.04 20.34 -13.28
C ARG A 290 3.26 20.84 -14.50
N ILE A 291 3.37 20.14 -15.63
CA ILE A 291 2.63 20.50 -16.86
C ILE A 291 1.12 20.38 -16.62
N LEU A 292 0.65 19.28 -16.03
CA LEU A 292 -0.76 19.07 -15.70
C LEU A 292 -1.26 20.13 -14.70
N ALA A 293 -0.48 20.43 -13.66
CA ALA A 293 -0.83 21.50 -12.72
C ALA A 293 -1.00 22.86 -13.42
N LYS A 294 -0.18 23.17 -14.42
CA LYS A 294 -0.29 24.41 -15.19
C LYS A 294 -1.47 24.44 -16.16
N LEU A 295 -1.72 23.34 -16.86
CA LEU A 295 -2.82 23.26 -17.84
C LEU A 295 -4.20 23.29 -17.17
N TYR A 296 -4.29 22.75 -15.95
CA TYR A 296 -5.57 22.58 -15.26
C TYR A 296 -5.72 23.44 -14.00
N GLY A 297 -4.65 24.10 -13.54
CA GLY A 297 -4.69 25.00 -12.40
C GLY A 297 -5.58 26.21 -12.66
N SER A 298 -6.20 26.74 -11.61
CA SER A 298 -6.88 28.04 -11.69
C SER A 298 -5.87 29.13 -12.07
N PRO A 299 -6.26 30.13 -12.88
CA PRO A 299 -5.41 31.27 -13.21
C PRO A 299 -4.94 32.03 -11.96
#